data_AF-A0A821BLH1-F1
#
_entry.id   AF-A0A821BLH1-F1
#
_cell.length_a   1.000
_cell.length_b   1.000
_cell.length_c   1.000
_cell.angle_alpha   90.00
_cell.angle_beta   90.00
_cell.angle_gamma   90.00
#
_symmetry.space_group_name_H-M   'P 1'
#
loop_
_entity.id
_entity.type
_entity.pdbx_description
1 polymer ?
#
loop_
_entity_poly.entity_id
_entity_poly.type
_entity_poly.pdbx_seq_one_letter_code
_entity_poly.pdbx_strand_id
1 'polypeptide(L)'
;MELKHTYGFSKQSHTIRQIYANRYKQLKRDLLAGSLTGPLKVIDDAVRDRLTQYGGKEERTSIAATASNEQERELEEELEEQRERERPARVDPCEPIMHKELIKLCETHGNMVNLPKLPEVFHSIEYAFTGTTFHLDCQPSSWPKNFWVSTEFQRVVEAQGQLLNPFMRPPRWIVVYRNEHIIFVSAFEANQLIKCLESNNSSITTLRLLLPRIKRDQSICVNDLALTIPPSIAISTGTSPYVIVMEKLVQLFIFNATLNFGSVEEQTAYCHCLGLYPKPWTEEGKKTVADHSIISDGGFIEQMEHRKLLGICRPQFISDPLKFVKQLIQSRNNAYAPITSHVGSIIYDSVKLL
;
A
#
# COMPACT_ATOMS: atom_id res chain seq x y z
N MET A 1 -26.22 -17.09 28.28
CA MET A 1 -25.88 -15.68 28.55
C MET A 1 -25.16 -15.17 27.30
N GLU A 2 -25.82 -14.30 26.54
CA GLU A 2 -25.67 -14.15 25.09
C GLU A 2 -24.36 -13.48 24.64
N LEU A 3 -23.74 -14.03 23.59
CA LEU A 3 -22.67 -13.44 22.74
C LEU A 3 -22.96 -12.02 22.20
N LYS A 4 -24.14 -11.46 22.48
CA LYS A 4 -24.56 -10.11 22.07
C LYS A 4 -23.94 -8.99 22.90
N HIS A 5 -23.50 -9.26 24.13
CA HIS A 5 -22.93 -8.22 25.00
C HIS A 5 -21.48 -7.87 24.62
N THR A 6 -20.74 -8.78 23.99
CA THR A 6 -19.33 -8.59 23.64
C THR A 6 -19.11 -7.91 22.29
N TYR A 7 -20.07 -8.06 21.35
CA TYR A 7 -19.91 -7.57 19.96
C TYR A 7 -20.74 -6.35 19.61
N GLY A 8 -21.55 -5.84 20.54
CA GLY A 8 -22.47 -4.74 20.27
C GLY A 8 -23.50 -5.10 19.19
N PHE A 9 -24.52 -4.26 19.05
CA PHE A 9 -25.49 -4.44 17.97
C PHE A 9 -24.75 -4.47 16.64
N SER A 10 -25.06 -5.49 15.80
CA SER A 10 -24.61 -5.57 14.42
C SER A 10 -25.13 -4.36 13.64
N LYS A 11 -24.43 -3.23 13.74
CA LYS A 11 -24.46 -2.20 12.73
C LYS A 11 -23.79 -2.84 11.52
N GLN A 12 -24.56 -3.58 10.73
CA GLN A 12 -24.19 -3.80 9.34
C GLN A 12 -23.94 -2.40 8.77
N SER A 13 -22.66 -2.06 8.61
CA SER A 13 -22.20 -0.79 8.11
C SER A 13 -22.94 -0.55 6.81
N HIS A 14 -23.91 0.37 6.81
CA HIS A 14 -24.71 0.69 5.64
C HIS A 14 -23.83 0.91 4.40
N THR A 15 -22.61 1.39 4.63
CA THR A 15 -21.51 1.59 3.69
C THR A 15 -21.10 0.33 2.92
N ILE A 16 -20.90 -0.82 3.59
CA ILE A 16 -20.52 -2.06 2.89
C ILE A 16 -21.67 -2.51 1.99
N ARG A 17 -22.89 -2.51 2.53
CA ARG A 17 -24.09 -2.86 1.78
C ARG A 17 -24.31 -1.94 0.58
N GLN A 18 -24.03 -0.65 0.73
CA GLN A 18 -24.11 0.35 -0.34
C GLN A 18 -23.02 0.14 -1.41
N ILE A 19 -21.79 -0.18 -1.02
CA ILE A 19 -20.70 -0.51 -1.95
C ILE A 19 -21.07 -1.74 -2.79
N TYR A 20 -21.52 -2.82 -2.15
CA TYR A 20 -21.96 -4.02 -2.86
C TYR A 20 -23.21 -3.78 -3.71
N ALA A 21 -24.17 -2.98 -3.23
CA ALA A 21 -25.36 -2.64 -3.99
C ALA A 21 -25.06 -1.78 -5.22
N ASN A 22 -24.13 -0.82 -5.12
CA ASN A 22 -23.69 0.00 -6.25
C ASN A 22 -22.91 -0.83 -7.27
N ARG A 23 -22.01 -1.70 -6.80
CA ARG A 23 -21.30 -2.66 -7.65
C ARG A 23 -22.27 -3.58 -8.39
N TYR A 24 -23.30 -4.08 -7.71
CA TYR A 24 -24.34 -4.92 -8.30
C TYR A 24 -25.20 -4.16 -9.32
N LYS A 25 -25.61 -2.92 -9.02
CA LYS A 25 -26.37 -2.07 -9.96
C LYS A 25 -25.56 -1.73 -11.22
N GLN A 26 -24.25 -1.55 -11.08
CA GLN A 26 -23.35 -1.31 -12.20
C GLN A 26 -23.16 -2.58 -13.04
N LEU A 27 -22.90 -3.72 -12.39
CA LEU A 27 -22.86 -5.04 -13.04
C LEU A 27 -24.14 -5.33 -13.84
N LYS A 28 -25.31 -5.05 -13.26
CA LYS A 28 -26.61 -5.27 -13.92
C LYS A 28 -26.81 -4.36 -15.13
N ARG A 29 -26.31 -3.12 -15.09
CA ARG A 29 -26.34 -2.20 -16.23
C ARG A 29 -25.42 -2.67 -17.36
N ASP A 30 -24.23 -3.14 -17.02
CA ASP A 30 -23.23 -3.57 -17.99
C ASP A 30 -23.63 -4.90 -18.67
N LEU A 31 -24.27 -5.82 -17.93
CA LEU A 31 -24.86 -7.06 -18.47
C LEU A 31 -26.05 -6.81 -19.41
N LEU A 32 -26.92 -5.85 -19.07
CA LEU A 32 -28.11 -5.53 -19.89
C LEU A 32 -27.76 -4.73 -21.15
N ALA A 33 -26.62 -4.03 -21.17
CA ALA A 33 -26.15 -3.26 -22.32
C ALA A 33 -25.42 -4.10 -23.38
N GLY A 34 -25.25 -5.41 -23.18
CA GLY A 34 -24.64 -6.33 -24.16
C GLY A 34 -23.19 -6.01 -24.54
N SER A 35 -22.55 -5.08 -23.83
CA SER A 35 -21.20 -4.58 -24.12
C SER A 35 -20.33 -4.87 -22.91
N LEU A 36 -19.59 -5.99 -22.95
CA LEU A 36 -18.52 -6.29 -21.99
C LEU A 36 -17.41 -5.25 -22.14
N THR A 37 -17.58 -4.10 -21.50
CA THR A 37 -16.58 -3.03 -21.45
C THR A 37 -16.24 -2.72 -19.99
N GLY A 38 -14.95 -2.53 -19.72
CA GLY A 38 -14.44 -2.23 -18.38
C GLY A 38 -14.09 -3.48 -17.53
N PRO A 39 -14.28 -3.44 -16.19
CA PRO A 39 -13.73 -4.43 -15.25
C PRO A 39 -14.19 -5.87 -15.49
N LEU A 40 -15.38 -6.06 -16.08
CA LEU A 40 -15.93 -7.38 -16.40
C LEU A 40 -15.15 -8.08 -17.51
N LYS A 41 -14.68 -7.33 -18.51
CA LYS A 41 -13.82 -7.87 -19.57
C LYS A 41 -12.47 -8.31 -18.98
N VAL A 42 -11.92 -7.53 -18.05
CA VAL A 42 -10.67 -7.88 -17.36
C VAL A 42 -10.82 -9.16 -16.53
N ILE A 43 -11.95 -9.35 -15.85
CA ILE A 43 -12.22 -10.58 -15.08
C ILE A 43 -12.47 -11.76 -16.02
N ASP A 44 -13.25 -11.59 -17.08
CA ASP A 44 -13.54 -12.64 -18.08
C ASP A 44 -12.27 -13.04 -18.84
N ASP A 45 -11.46 -12.09 -19.28
CA ASP A 45 -10.15 -12.32 -19.91
C ASP A 45 -9.19 -13.02 -18.93
N ALA A 46 -9.12 -12.59 -17.66
CA ALA A 46 -8.27 -13.25 -16.65
C ALA A 46 -8.72 -14.68 -16.31
N VAL A 47 -10.04 -14.95 -16.29
CA VAL A 47 -10.58 -16.29 -16.09
C VAL A 47 -10.31 -17.15 -17.32
N ARG A 48 -10.45 -16.60 -18.52
CA ARG A 48 -10.23 -17.30 -19.79
C ARG A 48 -8.74 -17.61 -19.99
N ASP A 49 -7.85 -16.70 -19.65
CA ASP A 49 -6.39 -16.92 -19.63
C ASP A 49 -6.01 -18.01 -18.61
N ARG A 50 -6.66 -18.04 -17.44
CA ARG A 50 -6.46 -19.15 -16.49
C ARG A 50 -6.96 -20.48 -17.05
N LEU A 51 -8.12 -20.49 -17.70
CA LEU A 51 -8.68 -21.69 -18.31
C LEU A 51 -7.86 -22.19 -19.49
N THR A 52 -7.18 -21.32 -20.24
CA THR A 52 -6.28 -21.75 -21.33
C THR A 52 -4.91 -22.18 -20.81
N GLN A 53 -4.40 -21.55 -19.76
CA GLN A 53 -3.13 -21.90 -19.12
C GLN A 53 -3.18 -23.27 -18.43
N TYR A 54 -4.36 -23.68 -17.92
CA TYR A 54 -4.57 -24.97 -17.26
C TYR A 54 -5.45 -25.95 -18.06
N GLY A 55 -6.04 -25.54 -19.18
CA GLY A 55 -7.01 -26.34 -19.95
C GLY A 55 -6.43 -26.97 -21.23
N GLY A 56 -5.25 -27.58 -21.13
CA GLY A 56 -4.69 -28.42 -22.18
C GLY A 56 -5.44 -29.75 -22.29
N LYS A 57 -5.92 -30.08 -23.49
CA LYS A 57 -6.55 -31.37 -23.83
C LYS A 57 -5.56 -32.53 -23.59
N GLU A 58 -5.66 -33.22 -22.46
CA GLU A 58 -5.39 -34.67 -22.27
C GLU A 58 -5.49 -35.13 -20.79
N GLU A 59 -6.53 -34.74 -20.04
CA GLU A 59 -6.55 -35.01 -18.59
C GLU A 59 -7.86 -35.57 -18.03
N ARG A 60 -8.70 -36.20 -18.86
CA ARG A 60 -9.89 -36.90 -18.31
C ARG A 60 -9.53 -38.12 -17.47
N THR A 61 -8.32 -38.66 -17.62
CA THR A 61 -7.77 -39.77 -16.82
C THR A 61 -6.94 -39.29 -15.63
N SER A 62 -6.41 -38.06 -15.63
CA SER A 62 -5.71 -37.51 -14.46
C SER A 62 -6.66 -36.92 -13.44
N ILE A 63 -7.84 -36.42 -13.83
CA ILE A 63 -8.85 -35.87 -12.91
C ILE A 63 -9.32 -36.91 -11.87
N ALA A 64 -9.39 -38.19 -12.21
CA ALA A 64 -9.74 -39.24 -11.27
C ALA A 64 -8.61 -39.57 -10.28
N ALA A 65 -7.35 -39.44 -10.71
CA ALA A 65 -6.17 -39.62 -9.85
C ALA A 65 -5.90 -38.37 -8.99
N THR A 66 -6.15 -37.16 -9.52
CA THR A 66 -6.07 -35.92 -8.75
C THR A 66 -7.23 -35.80 -7.78
N ALA A 67 -8.44 -36.24 -8.12
CA ALA A 67 -9.56 -36.24 -7.17
C ALA A 67 -9.30 -37.19 -5.98
N SER A 68 -8.65 -38.32 -6.20
CA SER A 68 -8.22 -39.22 -5.10
C SER A 68 -7.11 -38.60 -4.24
N ASN A 69 -6.11 -37.96 -4.87
CA ASN A 69 -5.07 -37.23 -4.14
C ASN A 69 -5.58 -35.95 -3.47
N GLU A 70 -6.60 -35.28 -4.02
CA GLU A 70 -7.25 -34.10 -3.44
C GLU A 70 -8.11 -34.51 -2.25
N GLN A 71 -8.76 -35.67 -2.29
CA GLN A 71 -9.46 -36.24 -1.12
C GLN A 71 -8.49 -36.69 -0.01
N GLU A 72 -7.29 -37.18 -0.34
CA GLU A 72 -6.23 -37.44 0.65
C GLU A 72 -5.60 -36.14 1.18
N ARG A 73 -5.47 -35.10 0.35
CA ARG A 73 -4.96 -33.78 0.75
C ARG A 73 -5.95 -32.98 1.61
N GLU A 74 -7.26 -33.14 1.39
CA GLU A 74 -8.30 -32.62 2.30
C GLU A 74 -8.24 -33.30 3.68
N LEU A 75 -7.70 -34.51 3.78
CA LEU A 75 -7.45 -35.23 5.04
C LEU A 75 -6.09 -34.90 5.67
N GLU A 76 -5.07 -34.49 4.89
CA GLU A 76 -3.71 -34.22 5.38
C GLU A 76 -3.38 -32.73 5.66
N GLU A 77 -4.14 -31.75 5.15
CA GLU A 77 -3.90 -30.31 5.39
C GLU A 77 -4.86 -29.66 6.44
N GLU A 78 -5.27 -30.41 7.47
CA GLU A 78 -5.67 -29.83 8.77
C GLU A 78 -4.58 -30.05 9.86
N LEU A 79 -3.31 -30.05 9.45
CA LEU A 79 -2.23 -29.68 10.37
C LEU A 79 -2.33 -28.17 10.61
N GLU A 80 -3.27 -27.77 11.49
CA GLU A 80 -3.18 -26.50 12.20
C GLU A 80 -1.84 -26.49 12.94
N GLU A 81 -0.79 -26.00 12.29
CA GLU A 81 0.44 -25.63 12.99
C GLU A 81 0.02 -24.62 14.07
N GLN A 82 -0.11 -25.10 15.31
CA GLN A 82 -0.21 -24.27 16.50
C GLN A 82 1.11 -23.53 16.65
N ARG A 83 1.30 -22.50 15.82
CA ARG A 83 2.35 -21.53 16.01
C ARG A 83 1.97 -20.78 17.27
N GLU A 84 2.69 -21.04 18.36
CA GLU A 84 2.66 -20.18 19.54
C GLU A 84 3.05 -18.77 19.09
N ARG A 85 2.04 -17.97 18.73
CA ARG A 85 2.21 -16.55 18.50
C ARG A 85 2.16 -15.90 19.87
N GLU A 86 3.34 -15.59 20.39
CA GLU A 86 3.46 -14.70 21.53
C GLU A 86 2.64 -13.43 21.24
N ARG A 87 1.57 -13.24 22.00
CA ARG A 87 0.74 -12.05 21.84
C ARG A 87 1.51 -10.87 22.41
N PRO A 88 1.45 -9.71 21.76
CA PRO A 88 1.98 -8.48 22.36
C PRO A 88 1.41 -8.31 23.77
N ALA A 89 2.20 -7.69 24.64
CA ALA A 89 1.76 -7.35 25.99
C ALA A 89 0.40 -6.63 25.93
N ARG A 90 -0.45 -6.86 26.93
CA ARG A 90 -1.74 -6.19 27.00
C ARG A 90 -1.50 -4.69 27.21
N VAL A 91 -1.98 -3.88 26.29
CA VAL A 91 -1.93 -2.41 26.35
C VAL A 91 -3.33 -1.88 26.10
N ASP A 92 -3.69 -0.78 26.77
CA ASP A 92 -4.98 -0.15 26.59
C ASP A 92 -5.05 0.65 25.28
N PRO A 93 -6.15 0.55 24.52
CA PRO A 93 -6.33 1.31 23.29
C PRO A 93 -6.57 2.78 23.60
N CYS A 94 -6.02 3.67 22.78
CA CYS A 94 -6.36 5.09 22.90
C CYS A 94 -7.78 5.36 22.41
N GLU A 95 -8.46 6.30 23.05
CA GLU A 95 -9.71 6.84 22.51
C GLU A 95 -9.42 7.65 21.23
N PRO A 96 -10.14 7.40 20.12
CA PRO A 96 -9.92 8.13 18.87
C PRO A 96 -10.50 9.55 18.93
N ILE A 97 -9.76 10.53 18.42
CA ILE A 97 -10.12 11.95 18.43
C ILE A 97 -10.19 12.45 16.98
N MET A 98 -11.26 13.15 16.62
CA MET A 98 -11.34 13.80 15.31
C MET A 98 -10.87 15.25 15.42
N HIS A 99 -9.70 15.55 14.84
CA HIS A 99 -9.20 16.93 14.77
C HIS A 99 -10.02 17.77 13.78
N LYS A 100 -10.38 19.00 14.18
CA LYS A 100 -11.17 19.93 13.35
C LYS A 100 -10.41 20.34 12.09
N GLU A 101 -9.09 20.37 12.16
CA GLU A 101 -8.17 20.73 11.08
C GLU A 101 -8.26 19.76 9.90
N LEU A 102 -8.52 18.47 10.15
CA LEU A 102 -8.77 17.49 9.10
C LEU A 102 -10.10 17.76 8.38
N ILE A 103 -11.13 18.17 9.12
CA ILE A 103 -12.43 18.54 8.53
C ILE A 103 -12.28 19.79 7.65
N LYS A 104 -11.47 20.77 8.08
CA LYS A 104 -11.16 21.97 7.28
C LYS A 104 -10.53 21.63 5.92
N LEU A 105 -9.85 20.49 5.77
CA LEU A 105 -9.32 20.07 4.47
C LEU A 105 -10.42 19.80 3.44
N CYS A 106 -11.64 19.48 3.88
CA CYS A 106 -12.77 19.23 3.01
C CYS A 106 -13.38 20.52 2.44
N GLU A 107 -13.07 21.69 3.02
CA GLU A 107 -13.64 22.98 2.63
C GLU A 107 -13.08 23.47 1.29
N THR A 108 -13.94 23.68 0.30
CA THR A 108 -13.55 24.10 -1.06
C THR A 108 -13.14 25.58 -1.12
N HIS A 109 -13.81 26.46 -0.37
CA HIS A 109 -13.64 27.91 -0.45
C HIS A 109 -12.76 28.49 0.66
N GLY A 110 -12.18 27.64 1.50
CA GLY A 110 -11.29 28.05 2.59
C GLY A 110 -9.88 28.40 2.10
N ASN A 111 -9.21 29.26 2.87
CA ASN A 111 -7.77 29.48 2.72
C ASN A 111 -7.02 28.14 2.84
N MET A 112 -5.90 28.02 2.13
CA MET A 112 -5.08 26.81 2.21
C MET A 112 -4.71 26.52 3.66
N VAL A 113 -5.03 25.31 4.11
CA VAL A 113 -4.58 24.85 5.42
C VAL A 113 -3.07 24.69 5.33
N ASN A 114 -2.35 25.46 6.12
CA ASN A 114 -0.90 25.37 6.20
C ASN A 114 -0.53 24.21 7.14
N LEU A 115 -0.41 23.00 6.56
CA LEU A 115 -0.10 21.76 7.29
C LEU A 115 1.12 21.91 8.22
N PRO A 116 2.28 22.46 7.79
CA PRO A 116 3.43 22.68 8.67
C PRO A 116 3.16 23.56 9.90
N LYS A 117 2.15 24.45 9.87
CA LYS A 117 1.80 25.33 10.99
C LYS A 117 0.85 24.67 11.99
N LEU A 118 0.47 23.42 11.77
CA LEU A 118 -0.45 22.65 12.61
C LEU A 118 0.21 21.36 13.11
N PRO A 119 1.33 21.46 13.84
CA PRO A 119 2.12 20.29 14.28
C PRO A 119 1.39 19.42 15.29
N GLU A 120 0.27 19.87 15.87
CA GLU A 120 -0.56 19.05 16.75
C GLU A 120 -1.39 18.00 16.00
N VAL A 121 -1.54 18.16 14.68
CA VAL A 121 -2.42 17.32 13.84
C VAL A 121 -1.64 16.66 12.70
N PHE A 122 -0.77 17.41 12.03
CA PHE A 122 -0.05 16.95 10.85
C PHE A 122 1.43 16.84 11.16
N HIS A 123 1.95 15.64 10.98
CA HIS A 123 3.36 15.32 11.17
C HIS A 123 3.97 14.84 9.87
N SER A 124 5.29 15.00 9.73
CA SER A 124 6.04 14.34 8.67
C SER A 124 5.93 12.81 8.82
N ILE A 125 6.20 12.07 7.73
CA ILE A 125 5.90 10.63 7.69
C ILE A 125 6.69 9.79 8.70
N GLU A 126 7.90 10.21 9.10
CA GLU A 126 8.73 9.53 10.09
C GLU A 126 8.04 9.41 11.45
N TYR A 127 7.07 10.29 11.73
CA TYR A 127 6.27 10.26 12.94
C TYR A 127 5.48 8.96 13.09
N ALA A 128 5.12 8.31 11.97
CA ALA A 128 4.46 7.00 11.99
C ALA A 128 5.33 5.89 12.62
N PHE A 129 6.64 6.11 12.71
CA PHE A 129 7.59 5.16 13.30
C PHE A 129 7.99 5.53 14.73
N THR A 130 7.54 6.66 15.28
CA THR A 130 7.87 7.08 16.65
C THR A 130 7.46 6.01 17.66
N GLY A 131 8.38 5.64 18.55
CA GLY A 131 8.18 4.57 19.54
C GLY A 131 8.40 3.15 19.01
N THR A 132 8.87 3.01 17.77
CA THR A 132 9.26 1.70 17.19
C THR A 132 10.77 1.52 17.19
N THR A 133 11.24 0.27 17.13
CA THR A 133 12.69 -0.03 17.14
C THR A 133 13.42 0.45 15.88
N PHE A 134 12.70 0.71 14.79
CA PHE A 134 13.29 1.07 13.50
C PHE A 134 13.05 2.53 13.10
N HIS A 135 12.61 3.37 14.05
CA HIS A 135 12.55 4.82 13.88
C HIS A 135 13.91 5.41 13.50
N LEU A 136 15.00 4.89 14.10
CA LEU A 136 16.36 5.37 13.81
C LEU A 136 16.82 5.02 12.39
N ASP A 137 16.34 3.90 11.85
CA ASP A 137 16.73 3.42 10.52
C ASP A 137 15.85 4.01 9.40
N CYS A 138 14.78 4.76 9.74
CA CYS A 138 13.80 5.24 8.76
C CYS A 138 14.24 6.47 7.94
N GLN A 139 15.40 7.06 8.26
CA GLN A 139 16.01 8.22 7.59
C GLN A 139 15.00 9.35 7.30
N PRO A 140 14.64 10.19 8.29
CA PRO A 140 13.59 11.22 8.14
C PRO A 140 13.73 12.12 6.89
N SER A 141 14.96 12.48 6.51
CA SER A 141 15.23 13.31 5.33
C SER A 141 14.97 12.62 3.99
N SER A 142 14.76 11.31 3.98
CA SER A 142 14.53 10.49 2.78
C SER A 142 13.08 10.46 2.32
N TRP A 143 12.18 11.10 3.08
CA TRP A 143 10.77 11.15 2.74
C TRP A 143 10.39 12.49 2.09
N PRO A 144 9.43 12.50 1.16
CA PRO A 144 8.97 13.74 0.55
C PRO A 144 8.32 14.67 1.57
N LYS A 145 8.64 15.97 1.51
CA LYS A 145 8.07 17.01 2.41
C LYS A 145 6.56 17.21 2.31
N ASN A 146 5.95 16.67 1.26
CA ASN A 146 4.51 16.73 1.02
C ASN A 146 3.77 15.46 1.45
N PHE A 147 4.46 14.54 2.14
CA PHE A 147 3.86 13.36 2.77
C PHE A 147 3.70 13.63 4.26
N TRP A 148 2.50 13.39 4.76
CA TRP A 148 2.11 13.70 6.13
C TRP A 148 1.40 12.52 6.77
N VAL A 149 1.37 12.51 8.09
CA VAL A 149 0.69 11.52 8.92
C VAL A 149 -0.14 12.29 9.95
N SER A 150 -1.39 11.89 10.16
CA SER A 150 -2.22 12.47 11.22
C SER A 150 -1.77 11.98 12.61
N THR A 151 -1.99 12.77 13.64
CA THR A 151 -1.75 12.35 15.04
C THR A 151 -2.48 11.05 15.36
N GLU A 152 -3.74 10.92 14.96
CA GLU A 152 -4.51 9.69 15.21
C GLU A 152 -3.95 8.48 14.47
N PHE A 153 -3.28 8.66 13.31
CA PHE A 153 -2.73 7.55 12.56
C PHE A 153 -1.77 6.72 13.42
N GLN A 154 -0.91 7.41 14.19
CA GLN A 154 0.06 6.82 15.11
C GLN A 154 -0.57 6.44 16.45
N ARG A 155 -1.55 7.22 16.95
CA ARG A 155 -2.17 6.98 18.27
C ARG A 155 -3.11 5.77 18.25
N VAL A 156 -2.54 4.59 18.47
CA VAL A 156 -3.28 3.31 18.53
C VAL A 156 -3.48 2.84 19.96
N VAL A 157 -2.42 2.87 20.77
CA VAL A 157 -2.40 2.36 22.15
C VAL A 157 -1.69 3.35 23.06
N GLU A 158 -1.99 3.29 24.35
CA GLU A 158 -1.29 4.08 25.37
C GLU A 158 0.12 3.50 25.57
N ALA A 159 1.12 4.18 25.02
CA ALA A 159 2.51 3.74 25.05
C ALA A 159 3.11 3.89 26.47
N GLN A 160 2.76 3.00 27.40
CA GLN A 160 3.31 2.94 28.76
C GLN A 160 4.74 2.34 28.76
N GLY A 161 5.63 2.90 27.94
CA GLY A 161 7.02 2.42 27.77
C GLY A 161 7.17 1.18 26.88
N GLN A 162 6.09 0.70 26.24
CA GLN A 162 6.11 -0.44 25.33
C GLN A 162 6.53 -0.04 23.91
N LEU A 163 7.23 -0.95 23.22
CA LEU A 163 7.56 -0.78 21.81
C LEU A 163 6.30 -0.88 20.94
N LEU A 164 6.13 0.07 20.04
CA LEU A 164 4.92 0.18 19.21
C LEU A 164 4.94 -0.65 17.93
N ASN A 165 6.02 -1.42 17.68
CA ASN A 165 6.16 -2.24 16.47
C ASN A 165 4.92 -3.11 16.15
N PRO A 166 4.32 -3.84 17.12
CA PRO A 166 3.17 -4.70 16.85
C PRO A 166 1.87 -3.92 16.67
N PHE A 167 1.83 -2.67 17.12
CA PHE A 167 0.65 -1.81 17.13
C PHE A 167 0.64 -0.82 15.96
N MET A 168 1.65 -0.89 15.08
CA MET A 168 1.72 -0.06 13.89
C MET A 168 0.50 -0.25 12.99
N ARG A 169 -0.13 0.86 12.62
CA ARG A 169 -1.30 0.82 11.76
C ARG A 169 -0.92 0.63 10.28
N PRO A 170 -1.59 -0.26 9.54
CA PRO A 170 -1.45 -0.31 8.09
C PRO A 170 -2.08 0.95 7.45
N PRO A 171 -1.37 1.66 6.56
CA PRO A 171 -1.81 2.85 5.86
C PRO A 171 -2.74 2.45 4.73
N ARG A 172 -4.02 2.34 5.07
CA ARG A 172 -5.07 2.01 4.11
C ARG A 172 -5.76 3.22 3.52
N TRP A 173 -5.69 4.36 4.21
CA TRP A 173 -6.42 5.55 3.83
C TRP A 173 -5.46 6.72 3.67
N ILE A 174 -5.55 7.37 2.51
CA ILE A 174 -4.82 8.60 2.24
C ILE A 174 -5.78 9.71 1.84
N VAL A 175 -5.50 10.92 2.33
CA VAL A 175 -6.10 12.15 1.84
C VAL A 175 -5.12 12.79 0.87
N VAL A 176 -5.55 13.00 -0.36
CA VAL A 176 -4.85 13.81 -1.35
C VAL A 176 -5.44 15.21 -1.29
N TYR A 177 -4.71 16.13 -0.67
CA TYR A 177 -5.12 17.52 -0.49
C TYR A 177 -4.50 18.40 -1.58
N ARG A 178 -5.35 19.10 -2.35
CA ARG A 178 -4.97 20.02 -3.42
C ARG A 178 -4.05 19.41 -4.49
N ASN A 179 -4.14 18.09 -4.70
CA ASN A 179 -3.27 17.35 -5.62
C ASN A 179 -1.76 17.45 -5.30
N GLU A 180 -1.41 18.03 -4.15
CA GLU A 180 -0.03 18.32 -3.76
C GLU A 180 0.39 17.43 -2.61
N HIS A 181 -0.39 17.43 -1.53
CA HIS A 181 -0.08 16.76 -0.28
C HIS A 181 -0.78 15.40 -0.19
N ILE A 182 -0.07 14.43 0.37
CA ILE A 182 -0.59 13.10 0.69
C ILE A 182 -0.55 12.97 2.21
N ILE A 183 -1.68 12.69 2.84
CA ILE A 183 -1.82 12.62 4.29
C ILE A 183 -2.35 11.23 4.64
N PHE A 184 -1.59 10.44 5.38
CA PHE A 184 -2.06 9.17 5.93
C PHE A 184 -2.96 9.43 7.13
N VAL A 185 -4.15 8.82 7.10
CA VAL A 185 -5.16 8.98 8.14
C VAL A 185 -5.60 7.61 8.67
N SER A 186 -6.07 7.60 9.91
CA SER A 186 -6.68 6.44 10.52
C SER A 186 -8.00 6.05 9.83
N ALA A 187 -8.43 4.80 9.99
CA ALA A 187 -9.75 4.38 9.50
C ALA A 187 -10.90 5.13 10.20
N PHE A 188 -10.70 5.55 11.45
CA PHE A 188 -11.66 6.38 12.18
C PHE A 188 -11.82 7.76 11.53
N GLU A 189 -10.71 8.47 11.28
CA GLU A 189 -10.72 9.76 10.59
C GLU A 189 -11.29 9.64 9.18
N ALA A 190 -10.86 8.62 8.43
CA ALA A 190 -11.38 8.34 7.09
C ALA A 190 -12.92 8.23 7.09
N ASN A 191 -13.49 7.47 8.03
CA ASN A 191 -14.95 7.33 8.15
C ASN A 191 -15.68 8.65 8.41
N GLN A 192 -15.07 9.59 9.13
CA GLN A 192 -15.65 10.91 9.35
C GLN A 192 -15.48 11.80 8.11
N LEU A 193 -14.31 11.77 7.48
CA LEU A 193 -14.01 12.53 6.27
C LEU A 193 -14.89 12.16 5.09
N ILE A 194 -15.30 10.89 4.96
CA ILE A 194 -16.25 10.45 3.92
C ILE A 194 -17.50 11.33 3.95
N LYS A 195 -18.11 11.52 5.13
CA LYS A 195 -19.33 12.33 5.27
C LYS A 195 -19.12 13.79 4.86
N CYS A 196 -17.97 14.36 5.22
CA CYS A 196 -17.62 15.75 4.92
C CYS A 196 -17.32 15.97 3.43
N LEU A 197 -16.70 14.98 2.78
CA LEU A 197 -16.35 15.03 1.37
C LEU A 197 -17.57 14.76 0.47
N GLU A 198 -18.46 13.86 0.87
CA GLU A 198 -19.71 13.58 0.16
C GLU A 198 -20.67 14.78 0.12
N SER A 199 -20.69 15.61 1.17
CA SER A 199 -21.48 16.85 1.16
C SER A 199 -20.90 17.93 0.25
N ASN A 200 -19.63 17.82 -0.13
CA ASN A 200 -18.88 18.85 -0.85
C ASN A 200 -18.57 18.39 -2.29
N ASN A 201 -19.51 18.62 -3.20
CA ASN A 201 -19.43 18.20 -4.62
C ASN A 201 -18.29 18.84 -5.44
N SER A 202 -17.52 19.77 -4.86
CA SER A 202 -16.47 20.54 -5.54
C SER A 202 -15.16 20.55 -4.75
N SER A 203 -14.83 19.45 -4.06
CA SER A 203 -13.62 19.42 -3.23
C SER A 203 -12.35 19.21 -4.06
N ILE A 204 -11.32 20.02 -3.81
CA ILE A 204 -9.93 19.82 -4.28
C ILE A 204 -9.18 18.77 -3.44
N THR A 205 -9.91 18.08 -2.56
CA THR A 205 -9.42 17.10 -1.61
C THR A 205 -10.11 15.78 -1.89
N THR A 206 -9.34 14.70 -1.95
CA THR A 206 -9.89 13.36 -2.13
C THR A 206 -9.39 12.41 -1.06
N LEU A 207 -10.28 11.55 -0.56
CA LEU A 207 -9.94 10.39 0.24
C LEU A 207 -9.82 9.17 -0.68
N ARG A 208 -8.73 8.42 -0.56
CA ARG A 208 -8.44 7.27 -1.43
C ARG A 208 -8.04 6.05 -0.63
N LEU A 209 -8.47 4.89 -1.10
CA LEU A 209 -8.02 3.59 -0.58
C LEU A 209 -6.64 3.24 -1.13
N LEU A 210 -5.73 2.87 -0.24
CA LEU A 210 -4.39 2.39 -0.55
C LEU A 210 -4.25 0.93 -0.08
N LEU A 211 -3.96 0.01 -0.99
CA LEU A 211 -3.68 -1.38 -0.67
C LEU A 211 -2.25 -1.75 -1.06
N PRO A 212 -1.56 -2.58 -0.26
CA PRO A 212 -0.26 -3.10 -0.66
C PRO A 212 -0.46 -4.17 -1.72
N ARG A 213 0.41 -4.22 -2.73
CA ARG A 213 0.40 -5.29 -3.73
C ARG A 213 1.16 -6.51 -3.17
N ILE A 214 0.44 -7.39 -2.50
CA ILE A 214 0.99 -8.62 -1.90
C ILE A 214 1.08 -9.72 -2.96
N LYS A 215 0.11 -9.80 -3.88
CA LYS A 215 0.09 -10.71 -5.04
C LYS A 215 0.33 -9.93 -6.34
N ARG A 216 0.87 -10.58 -7.38
CA ARG A 216 1.23 -9.92 -8.66
C ARG A 216 0.05 -9.18 -9.31
N ASP A 217 -1.13 -9.79 -9.33
CA ASP A 217 -2.31 -9.21 -10.01
C ASP A 217 -3.18 -8.32 -9.10
N GLN A 218 -2.67 -7.96 -7.92
CA GLN A 218 -3.43 -7.16 -6.98
C GLN A 218 -3.32 -5.66 -7.31
N SER A 219 -4.47 -4.98 -7.40
CA SER A 219 -4.51 -3.52 -7.51
C SER A 219 -4.15 -2.85 -6.18
N ILE A 220 -3.46 -1.72 -6.26
CA ILE A 220 -3.14 -0.86 -5.13
C ILE A 220 -4.27 0.14 -4.80
N CYS A 221 -5.31 0.20 -5.64
CA CYS A 221 -6.53 1.01 -5.51
C CYS A 221 -6.36 2.54 -5.44
N VAL A 222 -5.15 3.06 -5.27
CA VAL A 222 -4.91 4.48 -4.94
C VAL A 222 -5.29 5.47 -6.05
N ASN A 223 -5.32 5.02 -7.30
CA ASN A 223 -5.74 5.81 -8.46
C ASN A 223 -7.07 5.32 -9.04
N ASP A 224 -7.78 4.43 -8.34
CA ASP A 224 -9.09 3.95 -8.75
C ASP A 224 -10.17 4.98 -8.37
N LEU A 225 -10.82 5.55 -9.39
CA LEU A 225 -11.86 6.57 -9.21
C LEU A 225 -13.10 6.01 -8.50
N ALA A 226 -13.39 4.72 -8.66
CA ALA A 226 -14.51 4.08 -7.96
C ALA A 226 -14.26 3.95 -6.45
N LEU A 227 -13.00 4.06 -6.02
CA LEU A 227 -12.55 3.98 -4.62
C LEU A 227 -12.01 5.33 -4.11
N THR A 228 -12.32 6.41 -4.83
CA THR A 228 -11.94 7.79 -4.51
C THR A 228 -13.18 8.60 -4.13
N ILE A 229 -13.08 9.37 -3.05
CA ILE A 229 -14.19 10.15 -2.49
C ILE A 229 -13.76 11.62 -2.36
N PRO A 230 -14.46 12.59 -2.97
CA PRO A 230 -15.50 12.39 -3.98
C PRO A 230 -14.91 11.79 -5.29
N PRO A 231 -15.72 11.11 -6.12
CA PRO A 231 -15.24 10.44 -7.34
C PRO A 231 -14.78 11.40 -8.45
N SER A 232 -15.08 12.70 -8.31
CA SER A 232 -14.70 13.77 -9.24
C SER A 232 -14.11 14.96 -8.49
N ILE A 233 -13.04 15.54 -9.03
CA ILE A 233 -12.41 16.76 -8.52
C ILE A 233 -12.82 17.92 -9.43
N ALA A 234 -13.33 19.01 -8.86
CA ALA A 234 -13.51 20.25 -9.61
C ALA A 234 -12.14 20.94 -9.79
N ILE A 235 -11.70 21.13 -11.04
CA ILE A 235 -10.53 21.96 -11.36
C ILE A 235 -11.02 23.16 -12.18
N SER A 236 -10.40 24.32 -11.98
CA SER A 236 -10.72 25.60 -12.62
C SER A 236 -10.67 25.59 -14.16
N THR A 237 -10.09 24.56 -14.79
CA THR A 237 -9.91 24.44 -16.25
C THR A 237 -10.51 23.16 -16.85
N GLY A 238 -11.28 22.38 -16.09
CA GLY A 238 -11.93 21.15 -16.55
C GLY A 238 -11.89 20.01 -15.53
N THR A 239 -12.74 18.99 -15.67
CA THR A 239 -12.88 17.88 -14.72
C THR A 239 -11.94 16.73 -15.09
N SER A 240 -10.66 16.79 -14.72
CA SER A 240 -9.75 15.64 -14.84
C SER A 240 -9.37 15.11 -13.47
N PRO A 241 -9.47 13.80 -13.20
CA PRO A 241 -9.07 13.25 -11.92
C PRO A 241 -7.55 13.30 -11.76
N TYR A 242 -7.09 13.77 -10.60
CA TYR A 242 -5.67 13.75 -10.28
C TYR A 242 -5.15 12.32 -10.10
N VAL A 243 -4.11 11.98 -10.84
CA VAL A 243 -3.41 10.70 -10.72
C VAL A 243 -2.12 10.92 -9.94
N ILE A 244 -1.87 10.07 -8.94
CA ILE A 244 -0.61 10.08 -8.19
C ILE A 244 0.51 9.58 -9.11
N VAL A 245 1.47 10.46 -9.38
CA VAL A 245 2.63 10.21 -10.25
C VAL A 245 3.61 9.23 -9.63
N MET A 246 4.45 8.60 -10.46
CA MET A 246 5.34 7.50 -10.07
C MET A 246 6.28 7.84 -8.91
N GLU A 247 6.77 9.08 -8.84
CA GLU A 247 7.68 9.56 -7.79
C GLU A 247 7.02 9.56 -6.41
N LYS A 248 5.71 9.83 -6.35
CA LYS A 248 4.93 9.72 -5.11
C LYS A 248 4.47 8.28 -4.90
N LEU A 249 4.15 7.57 -5.98
CA LEU A 249 3.67 6.19 -5.93
C LEU A 249 4.69 5.23 -5.31
N VAL A 250 5.97 5.37 -5.67
CA VAL A 250 7.04 4.55 -5.11
C VAL A 250 7.20 4.74 -3.59
N GLN A 251 7.00 5.96 -3.09
CA GLN A 251 7.01 6.25 -1.66
C GLN A 251 5.85 5.56 -0.94
N LEU A 252 4.68 5.48 -1.60
CA LEU A 252 3.56 4.68 -1.11
C LEU A 252 3.89 3.18 -1.11
N PHE A 253 4.62 2.66 -2.10
CA PHE A 253 5.03 1.25 -2.11
C PHE A 253 5.95 0.89 -0.96
N ILE A 254 6.97 1.72 -0.72
CA ILE A 254 7.91 1.54 0.40
C ILE A 254 7.14 1.66 1.70
N PHE A 255 6.42 2.77 1.90
CA PHE A 255 5.72 2.99 3.15
C PHE A 255 4.67 1.92 3.41
N ASN A 256 3.96 1.41 2.40
CA ASN A 256 2.91 0.39 2.56
C ASN A 256 3.43 -1.05 2.60
N ALA A 257 4.75 -1.28 2.50
CA ALA A 257 5.34 -2.62 2.43
C ALA A 257 4.78 -3.50 1.30
N THR A 258 4.61 -2.91 0.11
CA THR A 258 4.25 -3.63 -1.12
C THR A 258 5.32 -4.69 -1.45
N LEU A 259 4.91 -5.87 -1.94
CA LEU A 259 5.83 -6.97 -2.28
C LEU A 259 6.00 -7.19 -3.78
N ASN A 260 5.01 -6.82 -4.59
CA ASN A 260 5.01 -7.04 -6.03
C ASN A 260 4.73 -5.75 -6.80
N PHE A 261 5.19 -5.72 -8.05
CA PHE A 261 5.04 -4.61 -8.99
C PHE A 261 4.26 -5.05 -10.21
N GLY A 262 3.51 -4.13 -10.82
CA GLY A 262 2.72 -4.36 -12.03
C GLY A 262 3.50 -4.06 -13.31
N SER A 263 4.68 -3.43 -13.22
CA SER A 263 5.51 -3.11 -14.37
C SER A 263 7.00 -2.97 -14.02
N VAL A 264 7.86 -3.03 -15.04
CA VAL A 264 9.32 -2.83 -14.93
C VAL A 264 9.64 -1.42 -14.47
N GLU A 265 8.83 -0.43 -14.86
CA GLU A 265 8.97 0.97 -14.46
C GLU A 265 8.72 1.14 -12.96
N GLU A 266 7.68 0.51 -12.40
CA GLU A 266 7.41 0.54 -10.96
C GLU A 266 8.58 -0.09 -10.16
N GLN A 267 9.07 -1.25 -10.62
CA GLN A 267 10.19 -1.92 -9.97
C GLN A 267 11.49 -1.11 -10.06
N THR A 268 11.76 -0.50 -11.21
CA THR A 268 12.95 0.34 -11.43
C THR A 268 12.86 1.63 -10.61
N ALA A 269 11.70 2.28 -10.56
CA ALA A 269 11.47 3.44 -9.70
C ALA A 269 11.68 3.09 -8.21
N TYR A 270 11.23 1.91 -7.77
CA TYR A 270 11.48 1.40 -6.43
C TYR A 270 12.96 1.25 -6.12
N CYS A 271 13.72 0.60 -7.00
CA CYS A 271 15.17 0.46 -6.84
C CYS A 271 15.86 1.82 -6.80
N HIS A 272 15.51 2.73 -7.72
CA HIS A 272 16.10 4.06 -7.78
C HIS A 272 15.82 4.88 -6.54
N CYS A 273 14.58 4.84 -6.02
CA CYS A 273 14.19 5.51 -4.79
C CYS A 273 15.06 5.05 -3.61
N LEU A 274 15.29 3.74 -3.48
CA LEU A 274 16.15 3.14 -2.46
C LEU A 274 17.66 3.32 -2.71
N GLY A 275 18.07 3.80 -3.89
CA GLY A 275 19.49 3.88 -4.27
C GLY A 275 20.13 2.52 -4.58
N LEU A 276 19.33 1.55 -5.01
CA LEU A 276 19.76 0.19 -5.35
C LEU A 276 20.02 0.03 -6.86
N TYR A 277 20.99 -0.80 -7.20
CA TYR A 277 21.29 -1.23 -8.57
C TYR A 277 21.33 -2.75 -8.70
N PRO A 278 20.17 -3.41 -8.54
CA PRO A 278 20.08 -4.87 -8.63
C PRO A 278 20.34 -5.40 -10.04
N LYS A 279 20.78 -6.66 -10.11
CA LYS A 279 20.95 -7.44 -11.33
C LYS A 279 19.60 -7.70 -12.02
N PRO A 280 19.56 -7.99 -13.33
CA PRO A 280 20.69 -8.04 -14.25
C PRO A 280 21.22 -6.65 -14.62
N TRP A 281 22.53 -6.53 -14.82
CA TRP A 281 23.19 -5.29 -15.25
C TRP A 281 23.36 -5.29 -16.77
N THR A 282 23.25 -4.12 -17.39
CA THR A 282 23.65 -3.92 -18.79
C THR A 282 25.17 -4.06 -18.92
N GLU A 283 25.68 -4.22 -20.15
CA GLU A 283 27.13 -4.32 -20.38
C GLU A 283 27.87 -3.05 -19.92
N GLU A 284 27.27 -1.88 -20.13
CA GLU A 284 27.81 -0.61 -19.61
C GLU A 284 27.80 -0.60 -18.08
N GLY A 285 26.70 -1.03 -17.45
CA GLY A 285 26.59 -1.13 -16.00
C GLY A 285 27.63 -2.08 -15.39
N LYS A 286 27.86 -3.25 -16.01
CA LYS A 286 28.91 -4.19 -15.58
C LYS A 286 30.29 -3.54 -15.59
N LYS A 287 30.62 -2.83 -16.68
CA LYS A 287 31.89 -2.13 -16.81
C LYS A 287 32.05 -1.05 -15.72
N THR A 288 31.06 -0.19 -15.54
CA THR A 288 31.09 0.86 -14.53
C THR A 288 31.23 0.29 -13.11
N VAL A 289 30.56 -0.83 -12.82
CA VAL A 289 30.67 -1.48 -11.51
C VAL A 289 32.05 -2.10 -11.29
N ALA A 290 32.59 -2.78 -12.31
CA ALA A 290 33.92 -3.39 -12.25
C ALA A 290 35.03 -2.34 -12.08
N ASP A 291 34.93 -1.22 -12.81
CA ASP A 291 35.96 -0.18 -12.80
C ASP A 291 36.06 0.56 -11.45
N HIS A 292 34.95 0.62 -10.70
CA HIS A 292 34.86 1.49 -9.52
C HIS A 292 34.50 0.79 -8.21
N SER A 293 34.15 -0.52 -8.21
CA SER A 293 33.76 -1.28 -7.00
C SER A 293 32.70 -0.58 -6.14
N ILE A 294 31.64 -0.07 -6.79
CA ILE A 294 30.72 0.95 -6.22
C ILE A 294 29.46 0.41 -5.56
N ILE A 295 29.24 -0.91 -5.59
CA ILE A 295 28.01 -1.55 -5.12
C ILE A 295 28.32 -2.42 -3.92
N SER A 296 27.54 -2.24 -2.84
CA SER A 296 27.53 -3.14 -1.69
C SER A 296 26.92 -4.51 -2.02
N ASP A 297 27.11 -5.49 -1.13
CA ASP A 297 26.56 -6.85 -1.31
C ASP A 297 25.02 -6.84 -1.49
N GLY A 298 24.32 -5.88 -0.88
CA GLY A 298 22.86 -5.70 -1.00
C GLY A 298 22.41 -4.95 -2.26
N GLY A 299 23.34 -4.46 -3.09
CA GLY A 299 23.02 -3.66 -4.27
C GLY A 299 22.94 -2.16 -4.05
N PHE A 300 23.15 -1.67 -2.82
CA PHE A 300 23.11 -0.25 -2.51
C PHE A 300 24.40 0.46 -2.95
N ILE A 301 24.25 1.66 -3.49
CA ILE A 301 25.36 2.52 -3.89
C ILE A 301 25.41 3.72 -2.95
N GLU A 302 26.48 3.87 -2.21
CA GLU A 302 26.61 4.94 -1.20
C GLU A 302 26.81 6.32 -1.85
N GLN A 303 27.73 6.42 -2.81
CA GLN A 303 28.13 7.71 -3.38
C GLN A 303 27.15 8.21 -4.43
N MET A 304 26.69 9.46 -4.27
CA MET A 304 25.71 10.08 -5.16
C MET A 304 26.23 10.23 -6.61
N GLU A 305 27.53 10.40 -6.80
CA GLU A 305 28.16 10.50 -8.11
C GLU A 305 28.07 9.17 -8.87
N HIS A 306 28.34 8.06 -8.20
CA HIS A 306 28.22 6.71 -8.75
C HIS A 306 26.77 6.38 -9.11
N ARG A 307 25.80 6.84 -8.31
CA ARG A 307 24.37 6.73 -8.64
C ARG A 307 24.05 7.42 -9.97
N LYS A 308 24.59 8.63 -10.20
CA LYS A 308 24.40 9.37 -11.46
C LYS A 308 25.03 8.63 -12.64
N LEU A 309 26.24 8.08 -12.49
CA LEU A 309 26.93 7.30 -13.53
C LEU A 309 26.12 6.08 -13.97
N LEU A 310 25.48 5.41 -13.02
CA LEU A 310 24.62 4.24 -13.27
C LEU A 310 23.17 4.60 -13.67
N GLY A 311 22.88 5.90 -13.87
CA GLY A 311 21.55 6.35 -14.29
C GLY A 311 20.46 6.23 -13.22
N ILE A 312 20.83 6.14 -11.94
CA ILE A 312 19.86 6.13 -10.85
C ILE A 312 19.25 7.52 -10.69
N CYS A 313 17.95 7.60 -10.98
CA CYS A 313 17.20 8.84 -10.95
C CYS A 313 16.52 9.05 -9.59
N ARG A 314 16.75 10.21 -8.97
CA ARG A 314 16.06 10.69 -7.75
C ARG A 314 16.14 9.73 -6.55
N PRO A 315 17.33 9.25 -6.15
CA PRO A 315 17.46 8.46 -4.94
C PRO A 315 17.09 9.30 -3.72
N GLN A 316 16.41 8.67 -2.77
CA GLN A 316 15.83 9.34 -1.61
C GLN A 316 16.58 8.98 -0.32
N PHE A 317 17.04 7.73 -0.24
CA PHE A 317 17.83 7.23 0.90
C PHE A 317 19.31 7.59 0.75
N ILE A 318 19.88 8.15 1.82
CA ILE A 318 21.28 8.60 1.84
C ILE A 318 22.19 7.43 2.23
N SER A 319 21.76 6.65 3.23
CA SER A 319 22.41 5.42 3.68
C SER A 319 21.57 4.19 3.32
N ASP A 320 22.15 3.00 3.43
CA ASP A 320 21.51 1.74 3.02
C ASP A 320 20.17 1.52 3.75
N PRO A 321 19.02 1.54 3.04
CA PRO A 321 17.71 1.41 3.65
C PRO A 321 17.26 -0.05 3.86
N LEU A 322 18.05 -1.04 3.44
CA LEU A 322 17.60 -2.44 3.38
C LEU A 322 17.20 -3.00 4.74
N LYS A 323 17.90 -2.63 5.81
CA LYS A 323 17.53 -3.01 7.19
C LYS A 323 16.14 -2.50 7.56
N PHE A 324 15.89 -1.21 7.34
CA PHE A 324 14.60 -0.57 7.59
C PHE A 324 13.48 -1.20 6.75
N VAL A 325 13.71 -1.38 5.44
CA VAL A 325 12.70 -1.96 4.53
C VAL A 325 12.34 -3.39 4.94
N LYS A 326 13.33 -4.22 5.30
CA LYS A 326 13.09 -5.59 5.77
C LYS A 326 12.23 -5.61 7.04
N GLN A 327 12.55 -4.76 8.01
CA GLN A 327 11.80 -4.65 9.27
C GLN A 327 10.37 -4.13 9.04
N LEU A 328 10.20 -3.13 8.18
CA LEU A 328 8.89 -2.57 7.84
C LEU A 328 7.98 -3.61 7.20
N ILE A 329 8.52 -4.43 6.30
CA ILE A 329 7.79 -5.53 5.65
C ILE A 329 7.36 -6.58 6.68
N GLN A 330 8.29 -7.03 7.52
CA GLN A 330 7.99 -8.02 8.56
C GLN A 330 6.90 -7.53 9.52
N SER A 331 7.00 -6.28 9.96
CA SER A 331 6.04 -5.67 10.89
C SER A 331 4.63 -5.58 10.31
N ARG A 332 4.49 -5.34 9.00
CA ARG A 332 3.17 -5.07 8.40
C ARG A 332 2.51 -6.27 7.76
N ASN A 333 3.31 -7.14 7.16
CA ASN A 333 2.81 -8.35 6.51
C ASN A 333 2.78 -9.55 7.46
N ASN A 334 3.26 -9.38 8.71
CA ASN A 334 3.45 -10.45 9.69
C ASN A 334 4.25 -11.64 9.11
N ALA A 335 5.11 -11.36 8.14
CA ALA A 335 5.87 -12.32 7.37
C ALA A 335 7.06 -11.63 6.71
N TYR A 336 8.12 -12.40 6.46
CA TYR A 336 9.23 -11.98 5.61
C TYR A 336 8.74 -11.81 4.17
N ALA A 337 9.36 -10.90 3.41
CA ALA A 337 9.16 -10.87 1.96
C ALA A 337 9.68 -12.20 1.36
N PRO A 338 8.83 -13.01 0.71
CA PRO A 338 9.28 -14.21 0.03
C PRO A 338 10.24 -13.81 -1.10
N ILE A 339 11.33 -14.56 -1.29
CA ILE A 339 12.29 -14.34 -2.39
C ILE A 339 11.59 -14.39 -3.76
N THR A 340 10.50 -15.16 -3.88
CA THR A 340 9.66 -15.24 -5.08
C THR A 340 8.89 -13.95 -5.41
N SER A 341 8.79 -13.01 -4.45
CA SER A 341 8.21 -11.68 -4.68
C SER A 341 9.24 -10.73 -5.25
N HIS A 342 8.79 -9.73 -6.02
CA HIS A 342 9.70 -8.77 -6.65
C HIS A 342 10.56 -8.03 -5.61
N VAL A 343 9.96 -7.57 -4.51
CA VAL A 343 10.69 -6.88 -3.45
C VAL A 343 11.59 -7.83 -2.68
N GLY A 344 11.16 -9.07 -2.40
CA GLY A 344 12.01 -10.07 -1.73
C GLY A 344 13.30 -10.35 -2.51
N SER A 345 13.18 -10.62 -3.80
CA SER A 345 14.33 -10.80 -4.70
C SER A 345 15.27 -9.58 -4.72
N ILE A 346 14.73 -8.35 -4.68
CA ILE A 346 15.54 -7.13 -4.64
C ILE A 346 16.30 -6.98 -3.32
N ILE A 347 15.62 -7.14 -2.18
CA ILE A 347 16.21 -6.81 -0.87
C ILE A 347 17.09 -7.93 -0.29
N TYR A 348 16.94 -9.17 -0.76
CA TYR A 348 17.73 -10.31 -0.30
C TYR A 348 18.79 -10.74 -1.31
N ASP A 349 18.45 -10.80 -2.60
CA ASP A 349 19.36 -11.33 -3.63
C ASP A 349 19.91 -10.25 -4.58
N SER A 350 19.45 -9.00 -4.43
CA SER A 350 19.79 -7.91 -5.34
C SER A 350 19.47 -8.24 -6.80
N VAL A 351 18.30 -8.84 -7.05
CA VAL A 351 17.83 -9.25 -8.38
C VAL A 351 16.44 -8.70 -8.69
N LYS A 352 16.25 -8.18 -9.91
CA LYS A 352 14.97 -7.84 -10.52
C LYS A 352 14.36 -9.08 -11.20
N LEU A 353 13.06 -9.28 -10.98
CA LEU A 353 12.29 -10.38 -11.56
C LEU A 353 11.39 -9.99 -12.74
N LEU A 354 11.27 -8.69 -13.04
CA LEU A 354 10.44 -8.19 -14.15
C LEU A 354 11.29 -7.76 -15.35
#